data_AF-A0A5M6I8L5-F1
#
_entry.id   AF-A0A5M6I8L5-F1
#
_cell.length_a   1.000
_cell.length_b   1.000
_cell.length_c   1.000
_cell.angle_alpha   90.00
_cell.angle_beta   90.00
_cell.angle_gamma   90.00
#
_symmetry.space_group_name_H-M   'P 1'
#
loop_
_entity.id
_entity.type
_entity.pdbx_description
1 polymer ?
#
loop_
_entity_poly.entity_id
_entity_poly.type
_entity_poly.pdbx_seq_one_letter_code
_entity_poly.pdbx_strand_id
1 'polypeptide(L)' 'MAEPTTVTIDGTEYALDSLSDTARKLIDALRTADMEIARTQAQVSMFQVARSSYANALKAELDGTA' A
#
# COMPACT_ATOMS: atom_id res chain seq x y z
N MET A 1 -31.24 -15.71 10.88
CA MET A 1 -30.81 -15.85 9.47
C MET A 1 -29.45 -15.20 9.37
N ALA A 2 -28.43 -15.89 8.86
CA ALA A 2 -27.09 -15.31 8.74
C ALA A 2 -27.08 -14.31 7.58
N GLU A 3 -26.54 -13.11 7.78
CA GLU A 3 -26.32 -12.16 6.69
C GLU A 3 -25.23 -12.71 5.76
N PRO A 4 -25.41 -12.62 4.42
CA PRO A 4 -24.40 -13.08 3.49
C PRO A 4 -23.13 -12.25 3.66
N THR A 5 -22.02 -12.90 4.00
CA THR A 5 -20.72 -12.21 4.02
C THR A 5 -20.32 -11.95 2.57
N THR A 6 -20.18 -10.68 2.18
CA THR A 6 -19.75 -10.29 0.83
C THR A 6 -18.34 -9.72 0.85
N VAL A 7 -17.62 -9.86 -0.26
CA VAL A 7 -16.31 -9.26 -0.48
C VAL A 7 -16.32 -8.51 -1.80
N THR A 8 -15.83 -7.28 -1.79
CA THR A 8 -15.63 -6.49 -3.01
C THR A 8 -14.21 -6.67 -3.52
N ILE A 9 -14.07 -7.08 -4.77
CA ILE A 9 -12.78 -7.26 -5.47
C ILE A 9 -12.90 -6.50 -6.79
N ASP A 10 -11.98 -5.58 -7.06
CA ASP A 10 -11.98 -4.72 -8.27
C ASP A 10 -13.33 -4.01 -8.52
N GLY A 11 -14.01 -3.60 -7.45
CA GLY A 11 -15.32 -2.93 -7.52
C GLY A 11 -16.50 -3.87 -7.80
N THR A 12 -16.27 -5.18 -7.93
CA THR A 12 -17.33 -6.18 -8.06
C THR A 12 -17.57 -6.88 -6.72
N GLU A 13 -18.82 -6.99 -6.31
CA GLU A 13 -19.21 -7.66 -5.07
C GLU A 13 -19.44 -9.16 -5.30
N TYR A 14 -18.82 -9.98 -4.46
CA TYR A 14 -18.92 -11.44 -4.49
C TYR A 14 -19.46 -11.94 -3.16
N ALA A 15 -20.44 -12.85 -3.20
CA ALA A 15 -20.85 -13.59 -2.01
C ALA A 15 -19.72 -14.54 -1.61
N LEU A 16 -19.17 -14.37 -0.41
CA LEU A 16 -18.02 -15.16 0.06
C LEU A 16 -18.33 -16.67 -0.02
N ASP A 17 -19.57 -17.04 0.30
CA ASP A 17 -20.08 -18.42 0.30
C ASP A 17 -20.19 -19.05 -1.09
N SER A 18 -20.14 -18.23 -2.15
CA SER A 18 -20.09 -18.71 -3.53
C SER A 18 -18.67 -18.93 -4.07
N LEU A 19 -17.65 -18.52 -3.32
CA LEU A 19 -16.25 -18.62 -3.72
C LEU A 19 -15.65 -19.99 -3.38
N SER A 20 -14.80 -20.50 -4.26
CA SER A 20 -13.98 -21.68 -3.98
C SER A 20 -12.95 -21.40 -2.89
N ASP A 21 -12.49 -22.46 -2.21
CA ASP A 21 -11.40 -22.34 -1.22
C ASP A 21 -10.13 -21.71 -1.80
N THR A 22 -9.83 -22.01 -3.06
CA THR A 22 -8.71 -21.40 -3.79
C THR A 22 -8.93 -19.90 -3.98
N ALA A 23 -10.13 -19.47 -4.38
CA ALA A 23 -10.44 -18.06 -4.55
C ALA A 23 -10.31 -17.29 -3.23
N ARG A 24 -10.79 -17.85 -2.11
CA ARG A 24 -10.63 -17.27 -0.77
C ARG A 24 -9.15 -17.07 -0.39
N LYS A 25 -8.30 -18.09 -0.62
CA LYS A 25 -6.84 -17.98 -0.37
C LYS A 25 -6.17 -16.91 -1.22
N LEU A 26 -6.56 -16.78 -2.48
CA LEU A 26 -6.02 -15.75 -3.37
C LEU A 26 -6.41 -14.35 -2.92
N ILE A 27 -7.64 -14.17 -2.41
CA ILE A 27 -8.09 -12.89 -1.83
C ILE A 27 -7.25 -12.51 -0.62
N ASP A 28 -6.97 -13.46 0.28
CA ASP A 28 -6.14 -13.19 1.46
C ASP A 28 -4.70 -12.84 1.06
N ALA A 29 -4.14 -13.54 0.07
CA ALA A 29 -2.83 -13.22 -0.50
C ALA A 29 -2.81 -11.82 -1.15
N LEU A 30 -3.85 -11.47 -1.90
CA LEU A 30 -4.00 -10.15 -2.54
C LEU A 30 -4.04 -9.03 -1.51
N ARG A 31 -4.89 -9.16 -0.48
CA ARG A 31 -4.97 -8.19 0.63
C ARG A 31 -3.64 -8.00 1.34
N THR A 32 -2.91 -9.09 1.55
CA THR A 32 -1.57 -9.03 2.14
C THR A 32 -0.61 -8.26 1.24
N ALA A 33 -0.61 -8.53 -0.06
CA ALA A 33 0.21 -7.80 -1.03
C ALA A 33 -0.13 -6.30 -1.06
N ASP A 34 -1.41 -5.94 -1.06
CA ASP A 34 -1.88 -4.55 -1.06
C ASP A 34 -1.41 -3.80 0.19
N MET A 35 -1.49 -4.42 1.37
CA MET A 35 -0.99 -3.84 2.61
C MET A 35 0.52 -3.57 2.55
N GLU A 36 1.30 -4.52 2.05
CA GLU A 36 2.76 -4.36 1.94
C GLU A 36 3.16 -3.32 0.89
N ILE A 37 2.40 -3.22 -0.22
CA ILE A 37 2.58 -2.15 -1.21
C ILE A 37 2.33 -0.79 -0.56
N ALA A 38 1.22 -0.63 0.17
CA ALA A 38 0.88 0.62 0.85
C ALA A 38 1.95 1.01 1.88
N ARG A 39 2.42 0.04 2.67
CA ARG A 39 3.51 0.24 3.64
C ARG A 39 4.81 0.68 2.96
N THR A 40 5.19 0.01 1.88
CA THR A 40 6.40 0.34 1.12
C THR A 40 6.30 1.73 0.52
N GLN A 41 5.14 2.09 -0.03
CA GLN A 41 4.91 3.42 -0.59
C GLN A 41 5.05 4.52 0.48
N ALA A 42 4.58 4.29 1.70
CA ALA A 42 4.78 5.21 2.82
C ALA A 42 6.28 5.40 3.13
N GLN A 43 7.06 4.31 3.16
CA GLN A 43 8.51 4.39 3.37
C GLN A 43 9.21 5.17 2.25
N VAL A 44 8.84 4.92 0.99
CA VAL A 44 9.37 5.67 -0.16
C VAL A 44 9.11 7.17 -0.01
N SER A 45 7.90 7.57 0.39
CA SER A 45 7.57 8.98 0.64
C SER A 45 8.42 9.59 1.76
N MET A 46 8.67 8.85 2.86
CA MET A 46 9.57 9.31 3.92
C MET A 46 11.00 9.55 3.40
N PHE A 47 11.53 8.62 2.59
CA PHE A 47 12.86 8.77 2.01
C PHE A 47 12.95 9.91 0.98
N GLN A 48 11.88 10.17 0.24
CA GLN A 48 11.82 11.31 -0.69
C GLN A 48 11.94 12.65 0.04
N VAL A 49 11.28 12.79 1.20
CA VAL A 49 11.40 13.99 2.05
C VAL A 49 12.83 14.12 2.58
N ALA A 50 13.39 13.04 3.15
CA ALA A 50 14.76 13.04 3.65
C ALA A 50 15.77 13.42 2.56
N ARG A 51 15.67 12.81 1.37
CA ARG A 51 16.52 13.13 0.21
C ARG A 51 16.43 14.60 -0.18
N SER A 52 15.22 15.16 -0.20
CA SER A 52 15.00 16.57 -0.53
C SER A 52 15.63 17.50 0.50
N SER A 53 15.49 17.17 1.79
CA SER A 53 16.15 17.89 2.88
C SER A 53 17.67 17.86 2.75
N TYR A 54 18.26 16.70 2.49
CA TYR A 54 19.71 16.56 2.32
C TYR A 54 20.21 17.31 1.09
N ALA A 55 19.47 17.28 -0.02
CA ALA A 55 19.83 18.02 -1.22
C ALA A 55 19.83 19.54 -0.98
N ASN A 56 18.86 20.05 -0.21
CA ASN A 56 18.80 21.47 0.14
C ASN A 56 19.94 21.88 1.08
N ALA A 57 20.23 21.07 2.10
CA ALA A 57 21.37 21.31 3.00
C ALA A 57 22.69 21.32 2.22
N LEU A 58 22.90 20.33 1.35
CA LEU A 58 24.10 20.28 0.52
C LEU A 58 24.24 21.51 -0.39
N LYS A 59 23.15 21.99 -0.99
CA LYS A 59 23.18 23.23 -1.79
C LYS A 59 23.62 24.43 -0.97
N ALA A 60 23.09 24.58 0.26
CA ALA A 60 23.46 25.69 1.13
C ALA A 60 24.98 25.70 1.42
N GLU A 61 25.56 24.52 1.69
CA GLU A 61 27.01 24.35 1.89
C GLU A 61 27.81 24.71 0.63
N LEU A 62 27.37 24.26 -0.54
CA LEU A 62 28.07 24.50 -1.82
C LEU A 62 27.98 25.96 -2.28
N ASP A 63 26.86 26.63 -2.03
CA ASP A 63 26.66 28.04 -2.35
C ASP A 63 27.34 28.97 -1.31
N GLY A 64 27.89 28.41 -0.22
CA GLY A 64 28.51 29.17 0.87
C GLY A 64 27.48 29.97 1.69
N THR A 65 26.24 29.51 1.73
CA THR A 65 25.09 30.16 2.38
C THR A 65 24.59 29.42 3.62
N ALA A 66 25.26 28.33 4.00
CA ALA A 66 25.01 27.55 5.21
C ALA A 66 25.49 28.27 6.49
#